data_AF-A0A9D3P846-F1
#
_entry.id   AF-A0A9D3P846-F1
#
_cell.length_a   1.000
_cell.length_b   1.000
_cell.length_c   1.000
_cell.angle_alpha   90.00
_cell.angle_beta   90.00
_cell.angle_gamma   90.00
#
_symmetry.space_group_name_H-M   'P 1'
#
loop_
_entity.id
_entity.type
_entity.pdbx_description
1 polymer ?
#
loop_
_entity_poly.entity_id
_entity_poly.type
_entity_poly.pdbx_seq_one_letter_code
_entity_poly.pdbx_strand_id
1 'polypeptide(L)'
;MADRGLEKADIGALSPEQQEKLRQFKIKTRIANEMYLRAHPEVEMLLSDFLRDVFVKRPTDICEFAVGHFSDPGLPRKIQIKMDEKASVNI
;
A
#
# COMPACT_ATOMS: atom_id res chain seq x y z
N MET A 1 -27.75 39.81 10.69
CA MET A 1 -28.07 38.72 11.65
C MET A 1 -28.00 37.42 10.87
N ALA A 2 -26.82 36.80 10.79
CA ALA A 2 -26.64 35.53 10.10
C ALA A 2 -26.66 34.41 11.13
N ASP A 3 -27.53 33.46 10.88
CA ASP A 3 -27.93 32.32 11.69
C ASP A 3 -26.75 31.53 12.26
N ARG A 4 -26.62 31.51 13.60
CA ARG A 4 -25.68 30.65 14.35
C ARG A 4 -26.27 29.23 14.47
N GLY A 5 -26.63 28.63 13.34
CA GLY A 5 -27.38 27.37 13.28
C GLY A 5 -26.54 26.10 13.22
N LEU A 6 -25.20 26.19 13.13
CA LEU A 6 -24.34 25.04 12.80
C LEU A 6 -23.24 24.67 13.80
N GLU A 7 -23.15 25.32 14.97
CA GLU A 7 -22.12 24.98 15.97
C GLU A 7 -22.35 23.62 16.68
N LYS A 8 -23.57 23.06 16.60
CA LYS A 8 -23.92 21.78 17.25
C LYS A 8 -23.73 20.54 16.36
N ALA A 9 -23.44 20.76 15.08
CA ALA A 9 -23.17 19.72 14.11
C ALA A 9 -21.69 19.81 13.76
N ASP A 10 -20.82 19.44 14.69
CA ASP A 10 -19.45 19.09 14.35
C ASP A 10 -19.49 17.75 13.59
N ILE A 11 -19.89 17.86 12.32
CA ILE A 11 -20.11 16.78 11.35
C ILE A 11 -18.81 15.96 11.13
N GLY A 12 -17.68 16.42 11.68
CA GLY A 12 -16.39 15.74 11.64
C GLY A 12 -16.01 14.93 12.88
N ALA A 13 -16.71 15.07 14.02
CA ALA A 13 -16.30 14.42 15.26
C ALA A 13 -17.08 13.12 15.49
N LEU A 14 -16.48 11.99 15.12
CA LEU A 14 -16.94 10.68 15.59
C LEU A 14 -17.16 10.73 17.10
N SER A 15 -18.24 10.12 17.60
CA SER A 15 -18.46 9.98 19.04
C SER A 15 -17.29 9.24 19.70
N PRO A 16 -17.04 9.39 21.00
CA PRO A 16 -15.97 8.67 21.68
C PRO A 16 -16.03 7.15 21.44
N GLU A 17 -17.22 6.56 21.44
CA GLU A 17 -17.43 5.14 21.16
C GLU A 17 -17.10 4.78 19.70
N GLN A 18 -17.46 5.66 18.76
CA GLN A 18 -17.13 5.48 17.34
C GLN A 18 -15.62 5.62 17.09
N GLN A 19 -14.95 6.56 17.77
CA GLN A 19 -13.50 6.72 17.71
C GLN A 19 -12.79 5.47 18.24
N GLU A 20 -13.23 4.92 19.37
CA GLU A 20 -12.62 3.72 19.92
C GLU A 20 -12.85 2.50 19.02
N LYS A 21 -14.07 2.34 18.47
CA LYS A 21 -14.35 1.30 17.47
C LYS A 21 -13.45 1.44 16.24
N LEU A 22 -13.29 2.66 15.71
CA LEU A 22 -12.41 2.93 14.57
C LEU A 22 -10.95 2.64 14.91
N ARG A 23 -10.50 2.99 16.11
CA ARG A 23 -9.14 2.70 16.58
C ARG A 23 -8.88 1.20 16.63
N GLN A 24 -9.77 0.43 17.25
CA GLN A 24 -9.67 -1.04 17.31
C GLN A 24 -9.67 -1.67 15.92
N PHE A 25 -10.53 -1.19 15.03
CA PHE A 25 -10.57 -1.62 13.64
C PHE A 25 -9.22 -1.34 12.94
N LYS A 26 -8.71 -0.11 13.01
CA LYS A 26 -7.42 0.28 12.42
C LYS A 26 -6.26 -0.57 12.93
N ILE A 27 -6.23 -0.88 14.23
CA ILE A 27 -5.19 -1.74 14.82
C ILE A 27 -5.25 -3.14 14.21
N LYS A 28 -6.44 -3.76 14.19
CA LYS A 28 -6.64 -5.09 13.61
C LYS A 28 -6.23 -5.12 12.13
N THR A 29 -6.65 -4.11 11.35
CA THR A 29 -6.30 -3.99 9.94
C THR A 29 -4.80 -3.84 9.74
N ARG A 30 -4.11 -3.03 10.57
CA ARG A 30 -2.65 -2.89 10.49
C ARG A 30 -1.94 -4.21 10.75
N ILE A 31 -2.36 -4.96 11.77
CA ILE A 31 -1.79 -6.28 12.07
C ILE A 31 -2.00 -7.24 10.89
N ALA A 32 -3.21 -7.28 10.33
CA ALA A 32 -3.52 -8.13 9.18
C ALA A 32 -2.67 -7.78 7.96
N ASN A 33 -2.48 -6.49 7.67
CA ASN A 33 -1.65 -6.03 6.55
C ASN A 33 -0.18 -6.43 6.73
N GLU A 34 0.37 -6.27 7.94
CA GLU A 34 1.75 -6.68 8.26
C GLU A 34 1.92 -8.21 8.12
N MET A 35 0.94 -8.99 8.58
CA MET A 35 0.95 -10.45 8.40
C MET A 35 0.92 -10.84 6.93
N TYR A 36 0.10 -10.15 6.12
CA TYR A 36 0.02 -10.36 4.68
C TYR A 36 1.38 -10.05 4.02
N LEU A 37 1.95 -8.86 4.26
CA LEU A 37 3.24 -8.49 3.66
C LEU A 37 4.37 -9.44 4.06
N ARG A 38 4.36 -9.96 5.30
CA ARG A 38 5.33 -10.97 5.75
C ARG A 38 5.15 -12.31 5.06
N ALA A 39 3.91 -12.73 4.80
CA ALA A 39 3.60 -13.98 4.13
C ALA A 39 3.81 -13.91 2.60
N HIS A 40 3.84 -12.70 2.03
CA HIS A 40 3.87 -12.43 0.60
C HIS A 40 5.14 -11.65 0.17
N PRO A 41 6.34 -12.26 0.24
CA PRO A 41 7.60 -11.61 -0.13
C PRO A 41 7.66 -11.21 -1.62
N GLU A 42 6.82 -11.78 -2.48
CA GLU A 42 6.64 -11.36 -3.87
C GLU A 42 6.23 -9.89 -3.98
N VAL A 43 5.42 -9.38 -3.04
CA VAL A 43 4.93 -8.00 -3.04
C VAL A 43 6.07 -7.04 -2.72
N GLU A 44 6.92 -7.38 -1.76
CA GLU A 44 8.13 -6.60 -1.45
C GLU A 44 9.03 -6.48 -2.68
N MET A 45 9.24 -7.60 -3.38
CA MET A 45 10.13 -7.67 -4.54
C MET A 45 9.59 -6.86 -5.72
N LEU A 46 8.30 -7.03 -6.00
CA LEU A 46 7.57 -6.29 -7.02
C LEU A 46 7.67 -4.77 -6.80
N LEU A 47 7.40 -4.30 -5.59
CA LEU A 47 7.46 -2.88 -5.26
C LEU A 47 8.90 -2.34 -5.29
N SER A 48 9.86 -3.11 -4.78
CA SER A 48 11.27 -2.72 -4.76
C SER A 48 11.84 -2.56 -6.17
N ASP A 49 11.49 -3.47 -7.08
CA ASP A 49 11.90 -3.38 -8.49
C ASP A 49 11.30 -2.15 -9.17
N PHE A 50 10.00 -1.91 -8.97
CA PHE A 50 9.32 -0.74 -9.52
C PHE A 50 9.95 0.57 -9.02
N LEU A 51 10.16 0.70 -7.71
CA LEU A 51 10.76 1.91 -7.11
C LEU A 51 12.20 2.13 -7.57
N ARG A 52 13.00 1.06 -7.68
CA ARG A 52 14.35 1.13 -8.26
C ARG A 52 14.29 1.73 -9.66
N ASP A 53 13.39 1.23 -10.49
CA ASP A 53 13.21 1.69 -11.86
C ASP A 53 12.76 3.15 -11.93
N VAL A 54 11.83 3.58 -11.06
CA VAL A 54 11.41 4.97 -10.95
C VAL A 54 12.59 5.88 -10.57
N PHE A 55 13.41 5.49 -9.58
CA PHE A 55 14.54 6.30 -9.14
C PHE A 55 15.66 6.40 -10.18
N VAL A 56 15.87 5.33 -10.97
CA VAL A 56 16.89 5.29 -12.05
C VAL A 56 16.42 6.06 -13.28
N LYS A 57 15.20 5.79 -13.76
CA LYS A 57 14.67 6.34 -15.02
C LYS A 57 14.08 7.74 -14.86
N ARG A 58 13.68 8.12 -13.64
CA ARG A 58 13.07 9.42 -13.29
C ARG A 58 11.99 9.84 -14.29
N PRO A 59 10.93 9.04 -14.46
CA PRO A 59 9.89 9.34 -15.43
C PRO A 59 9.15 10.64 -15.06
N THR A 60 8.74 11.39 -16.08
CA THR A 60 7.94 12.61 -15.92
C THR A 60 6.53 12.29 -15.40
N ASP A 61 5.94 11.19 -15.89
CA ASP A 61 4.65 10.67 -15.43
C ASP A 61 4.83 9.29 -14.79
N ILE A 62 4.66 9.24 -13.48
CA ILE A 62 4.80 8.00 -12.68
C ILE A 62 3.64 7.05 -12.93
N CYS A 63 2.43 7.57 -13.19
CA CYS A 63 1.24 6.75 -13.42
C CYS A 63 1.33 6.03 -14.76
N GLU A 64 1.70 6.72 -15.83
CA GLU A 64 1.93 6.10 -17.13
C GLU A 64 3.06 5.05 -17.05
N PHE A 65 4.14 5.38 -16.33
CA PHE A 65 5.22 4.45 -16.08
C PHE A 65 4.76 3.19 -15.31
N ALA A 66 3.90 3.36 -14.30
CA ALA A 66 3.32 2.25 -13.54
C ALA A 66 2.43 1.37 -14.43
N VAL A 67 1.62 1.94 -15.32
CA VAL A 67 0.79 1.15 -16.26
C VAL A 67 1.69 0.28 -17.13
N GLY A 68 2.75 0.83 -17.71
CA GLY A 68 3.70 0.07 -18.53
C GLY A 68 4.42 -1.02 -17.75
N HIS A 69 4.83 -0.75 -16.51
CA HIS A 69 5.53 -1.70 -15.67
C HIS A 69 4.64 -2.85 -15.20
N PHE A 70 3.46 -2.55 -14.64
CA PHE A 70 2.57 -3.56 -14.06
C PHE A 70 1.70 -4.29 -15.08
N SER A 71 1.55 -3.76 -16.29
CA SER A 71 0.84 -4.46 -17.37
C SER A 71 1.72 -5.44 -18.16
N ASP A 72 3.01 -5.55 -17.84
CA ASP A 72 3.92 -6.51 -18.49
C ASP A 72 3.47 -7.96 -18.21
N PRO A 73 3.04 -8.74 -19.22
CA PRO A 73 2.61 -10.12 -19.02
C PRO A 73 3.73 -11.05 -18.56
N GLY A 74 5.00 -10.65 -18.75
CA GLY A 74 6.17 -11.37 -18.27
C GLY A 74 6.50 -11.09 -16.80
N LEU A 75 5.88 -10.09 -16.18
CA LEU A 75 6.19 -9.67 -14.82
C LEU A 75 6.02 -10.79 -13.78
N PRO A 76 4.92 -11.58 -13.77
CA PRO A 76 4.77 -12.66 -12.79
C PRO A 76 5.91 -13.69 -12.87
N ARG A 77 6.34 -14.03 -14.08
CA ARG A 77 7.46 -14.97 -14.29
C ARG A 77 8.78 -14.38 -13.79
N LYS A 78 9.04 -13.10 -14.05
CA LYS A 78 10.25 -12.41 -13.57
C LYS A 78 10.32 -12.39 -12.04
N ILE A 79 9.20 -12.11 -11.39
CA ILE A 79 9.12 -12.13 -9.93
C ILE A 79 9.34 -13.53 -9.38
N GLN A 80 8.73 -14.57 -9.98
CA GLN A 80 8.95 -15.95 -9.54
C GLN A 80 10.42 -16.37 -9.61
N ILE A 81 11.11 -16.07 -10.72
CA ILE A 81 12.54 -16.37 -10.87
C ILE A 81 13.35 -15.70 -9.75
N LYS A 82 13.10 -14.41 -9.49
CA LYS A 82 13.80 -13.69 -8.41
C LYS A 82 13.49 -14.23 -7.02
N MET A 83 12.27 -14.74 -6.79
CA MET A 83 11.92 -15.42 -5.53
C MET A 83 12.73 -16.69 -5.33
N ASP A 84 12.86 -17.50 -6.38
CA ASP A 84 13.62 -18.75 -6.34
C ASP A 84 15.13 -18.47 -6.13
N GLU A 85 15.66 -17.41 -6.76
CA GLU A 85 17.02 -16.92 -6.53
C GLU A 85 17.24 -16.45 -5.09
N LYS A 86 16.33 -15.62 -4.54
CA LYS A 86 16.40 -15.13 -3.15
C LYS A 86 16.32 -16.28 -2.14
N ALA A 87 15.51 -17.30 -2.43
CA ALA A 87 15.42 -18.50 -1.60
C ALA A 87 16.72 -19.32 -1.64
N SER A 88 17.39 -19.39 -2.79
CA SER A 88 18.65 -20.12 -2.97
C SER A 88 19.85 -19.46 -2.29
N VAL A 89 19.83 -18.12 -2.13
CA VAL A 89 20.91 -17.35 -1.49
C VAL A 89 20.81 -17.35 0.05
N ASN A 90 19.64 -17.65 0.60
CA ASN A 90 19.39 -17.67 2.05
C ASN A 90 19.63 -19.04 2.70
N ILE A 91 20.27 -19.98 2.00
CA ILE A 91 20.66 -21.32 2.49
C ILE A 91 22.16 -21.37 2.76
#